data_AF-A0A3N5XTP5-F1
#
_entry.id   AF-A0A3N5XTP5-F1
#
_cell.length_a   1.000
_cell.length_b   1.000
_cell.length_c   1.000
_cell.angle_alpha   90.00
_cell.angle_beta   90.00
_cell.angle_gamma   90.00
#
_symmetry.space_group_name_H-M   'P 1'
#
loop_
_entity.id
_entity.type
_entity.pdbx_description
1 polymer ?
#
loop_
_entity_poly.entity_id
_entity_poly.type
_entity_poly.pdbx_seq_one_letter_code
_entity_poly.pdbx_strand_id
1 'polypeptide(L)'
;MPVPMTTFQPIATGGVAQQPITSFNYENIGVNIDITPRTHHNDDVSLALKLELSSISGSGFGGLPTFGNRSVTTVIRLKDGETSILAGLIRDDERTVLEDLPGLSAVPVLGRLFARNRRERQETDIILTLTPHIVRVLDLTEADLRAFRVGREGASPFVELPPIDTPPRDIKK
;
A
#
# COMPACT_ATOMS: atom_id res chain seq x y z
N MET A 1 16.39 2.31 5.00
CA MET A 1 17.22 1.41 5.84
C MET A 1 18.51 1.11 5.11
N PRO A 2 19.68 1.14 5.79
CA PRO A 2 20.96 0.85 5.17
C PRO A 2 21.14 -0.66 4.89
N VAL A 3 21.63 -0.98 3.69
CA VAL A 3 21.98 -2.32 3.21
C VAL A 3 23.47 -2.33 2.88
N PRO A 4 24.28 -3.14 3.57
CA PRO A 4 25.71 -3.19 3.29
C PRO A 4 25.97 -3.90 1.95
N MET A 5 26.79 -3.30 1.11
CA MET A 5 27.30 -3.87 -0.14
C MET A 5 28.82 -3.86 -0.09
N THR A 6 29.43 -5.03 -0.28
CA THR A 6 30.90 -5.18 -0.28
C THR A 6 31.37 -5.46 -1.70
N THR A 7 32.21 -4.59 -2.25
CA THR A 7 32.88 -4.82 -3.53
C THR A 7 34.37 -5.06 -3.29
N PHE A 8 34.98 -5.92 -4.10
CA PHE A 8 36.42 -6.19 -4.02
C PHE A 8 37.15 -5.44 -5.15
N GLN A 9 38.14 -4.63 -4.81
CA GLN A 9 38.99 -3.95 -5.79
C GLN A 9 40.43 -4.49 -5.76
N PRO A 10 41.13 -4.53 -6.90
CA PRO A 10 42.53 -4.90 -6.96
C PRO A 10 43.43 -3.74 -6.49
N ILE A 11 44.55 -4.07 -5.85
CA ILE A 11 45.51 -3.09 -5.33
C ILE A 11 46.22 -2.33 -6.46
N ALA A 12 46.30 -2.94 -7.66
CA ALA A 12 46.87 -2.35 -8.86
C ALA A 12 46.05 -2.76 -10.10
N THR A 13 46.03 -1.92 -11.13
CA THR A 13 45.35 -2.17 -12.41
C THR A 13 45.80 -3.50 -13.01
N GLY A 14 44.87 -4.44 -13.21
CA GLY A 14 45.14 -5.80 -13.72
C GLY A 14 45.45 -6.87 -12.66
N GLY A 15 45.44 -6.53 -11.37
CA GLY A 15 45.64 -7.47 -10.25
C GLY A 15 44.38 -8.22 -9.81
N VAL A 16 44.54 -9.16 -8.87
CA VAL A 16 43.43 -9.89 -8.24
C VAL A 16 42.69 -8.98 -7.25
N ALA A 17 41.36 -9.00 -7.29
CA ALA A 17 40.54 -8.21 -6.37
C ALA A 17 40.66 -8.75 -4.93
N GLN A 18 41.36 -8.01 -4.07
CA GLN A 18 41.67 -8.42 -2.70
C GLN A 18 41.22 -7.43 -1.62
N GLN A 19 41.00 -6.16 -1.96
CA GLN A 19 40.61 -5.14 -0.98
C GLN A 19 39.07 -5.05 -0.89
N PRO A 20 38.46 -5.43 0.25
CA PRO A 20 37.03 -5.24 0.46
C PRO A 20 36.73 -3.77 0.77
N ILE A 21 35.80 -3.19 0.02
CA ILE A 21 35.24 -1.87 0.28
C ILE A 21 33.77 -2.06 0.63
N THR A 22 33.41 -1.73 1.87
CA THR A 22 32.02 -1.77 2.35
C THR A 22 31.37 -0.41 2.14
N SER A 23 30.22 -0.41 1.48
CA SER A 23 29.36 0.76 1.29
C SER A 23 27.95 0.43 1.76
N PHE A 24 27.11 1.45 2.01
CA PHE A 24 25.73 1.26 2.44
C PHE A 24 24.79 1.87 1.39
N ASN A 25 23.89 1.06 0.84
CA ASN A 25 22.78 1.53 0.02
C ASN A 25 21.52 1.71 0.90
N TYR A 26 20.71 2.75 0.66
CA TYR A 26 19.51 2.97 1.44
C TYR A 26 18.28 2.52 0.66
N GLU A 27 17.55 1.56 1.22
CA GLU A 27 16.27 1.11 0.68
C GLU A 27 15.09 1.67 1.46
N ASN A 28 14.02 2.03 0.75
CA ASN A 28 12.79 2.52 1.35
C ASN A 28 11.96 1.35 1.89
N ILE A 29 11.76 1.34 3.20
CA ILE A 29 10.92 0.36 3.90
C ILE A 29 9.70 1.08 4.46
N GLY A 30 8.55 0.41 4.47
CA GLY A 30 7.27 0.97 4.90
C GLY A 30 6.20 0.87 3.82
N VAL A 31 5.17 1.69 3.98
CA VAL A 31 4.00 1.73 3.11
C VAL A 31 4.10 2.98 2.24
N ASN A 32 4.08 2.81 0.93
CA ASN A 32 3.96 3.88 -0.05
C ASN A 32 2.62 3.77 -0.78
N ILE A 33 1.85 4.86 -0.83
CA ILE A 33 0.49 4.87 -1.36
C ILE A 33 0.33 6.04 -2.33
N ASP A 34 0.09 5.73 -3.59
CA ASP A 34 -0.27 6.70 -4.61
C ASP A 34 -1.77 6.56 -4.93
N ILE A 35 -2.55 7.60 -4.67
CA ILE A 35 -4.01 7.62 -4.89
C ILE A 35 -4.36 8.78 -5.80
N THR A 36 -5.12 8.51 -6.85
CA THR A 36 -5.74 9.53 -7.71
C THR A 36 -7.26 9.41 -7.58
N PRO A 37 -7.91 10.26 -6.77
CA PRO A 37 -9.36 10.27 -6.62
C PRO A 37 -10.03 11.11 -7.71
N ARG A 38 -11.20 10.68 -8.15
CA ARG A 38 -12.06 11.42 -9.08
C ARG A 38 -13.52 11.29 -8.66
N THR A 39 -14.14 12.41 -8.32
CA THR A 39 -15.55 12.49 -7.96
C THR A 39 -16.43 12.53 -9.20
N HIS A 40 -17.63 11.96 -9.08
CA HIS A 40 -18.67 11.96 -10.10
C HIS A 40 -19.93 12.66 -9.56
N HIS A 41 -20.82 13.08 -10.45
CA HIS A 41 -22.06 13.82 -10.11
C HIS A 41 -23.06 13.03 -9.25
N ASN A 42 -22.88 11.72 -9.11
CA ASN A 42 -23.78 10.82 -8.40
C ASN A 42 -23.19 10.35 -7.06
N ASP A 43 -22.33 11.16 -6.44
CA ASP A 43 -21.63 10.88 -5.18
C ASP A 43 -20.77 9.60 -5.21
N ASP A 44 -20.37 9.17 -6.41
CA ASP A 44 -19.37 8.12 -6.58
C ASP A 44 -17.97 8.73 -6.63
N VAL A 45 -17.02 7.99 -6.08
CA VAL A 45 -15.60 8.28 -6.15
C VAL A 45 -14.90 7.14 -6.87
N SER A 46 -14.29 7.45 -8.02
CA SER A 46 -13.34 6.56 -8.66
C SER A 46 -11.95 6.79 -8.08
N LEU A 47 -11.28 5.71 -7.70
CA LEU A 47 -9.97 5.73 -7.05
C LEU A 47 -9.03 4.86 -7.88
N ALA A 48 -8.00 5.47 -8.47
CA ALA A 48 -6.86 4.73 -8.98
C ALA A 48 -5.79 4.68 -7.89
N LEU A 49 -5.45 3.47 -7.44
CA LEU A 49 -4.55 3.21 -6.33
C LEU A 49 -3.35 2.39 -6.79
N LYS A 50 -2.17 2.81 -6.34
CA LYS A 50 -0.95 2.01 -6.34
C LYS A 50 -0.39 1.97 -4.92
N LEU A 51 -0.34 0.79 -4.32
CA LEU A 51 0.20 0.53 -3.00
C LEU A 51 1.47 -0.30 -3.13
N GLU A 52 2.53 0.12 -2.44
CA GLU A 52 3.77 -0.64 -2.29
C GLU A 52 4.11 -0.75 -0.81
N LEU A 53 4.14 -1.97 -0.29
CA LEU A 53 4.56 -2.28 1.08
C LEU A 53 5.89 -3.02 1.02
N SER A 54 6.92 -2.39 1.58
CA SER A 54 8.27 -2.93 1.71
C SER A 54 8.53 -3.25 3.20
N SER A 55 8.94 -4.48 3.47
CA SER A 55 9.17 -5.00 4.84
C SER A 55 10.48 -5.77 4.92
N ILE A 56 11.07 -5.90 6.11
CA ILE A 56 12.25 -6.74 6.33
C ILE A 56 11.74 -8.15 6.61
N SER A 57 12.09 -9.11 5.75
CA SER A 57 11.60 -10.50 5.86
C SER A 57 12.55 -11.42 6.63
N GLY A 58 13.75 -10.96 7.00
CA GLY A 58 14.68 -11.68 7.87
C GLY A 58 16.15 -11.41 7.54
N SER A 59 17.05 -12.15 8.18
CA SER A 59 18.47 -12.19 7.81
C SER A 59 18.70 -13.26 6.74
N GLY A 60 19.09 -12.83 5.55
CA GLY A 60 19.58 -13.69 4.47
C GLY A 60 20.99 -14.21 4.75
N PHE A 61 21.58 -14.82 3.72
CA PHE A 61 22.92 -15.40 3.80
C PHE A 61 23.98 -14.33 4.13
N GLY A 62 24.87 -14.62 5.09
CA GLY A 62 25.95 -13.70 5.48
C GLY A 62 25.53 -12.49 6.32
N GLY A 63 24.35 -12.51 6.94
CA GLY A 63 23.86 -11.42 7.80
C GLY A 63 23.26 -10.23 7.04
N LEU A 64 23.09 -10.36 5.72
CA LEU A 64 22.43 -9.36 4.89
C LEU A 64 20.91 -9.40 5.13
N PRO A 65 20.23 -8.26 5.27
CA PRO A 65 18.77 -8.26 5.39
C PRO A 65 18.12 -8.71 4.08
N THR A 66 17.06 -9.52 4.18
CA THR A 66 16.16 -9.84 3.07
C THR A 66 14.93 -8.94 3.15
N PHE A 67 14.41 -8.54 1.99
CA PHE A 67 13.24 -7.69 1.87
C PHE A 67 12.05 -8.46 1.33
N GLY A 68 10.86 -8.19 1.89
CA GLY A 68 9.59 -8.61 1.35
C GLY A 68 8.85 -7.40 0.81
N ASN A 69 8.61 -7.39 -0.51
CA ASN A 69 7.79 -6.37 -1.18
C ASN A 69 6.42 -6.94 -1.55
N ARG A 70 5.39 -6.11 -1.37
CA ARG A 70 4.01 -6.40 -1.77
C ARG A 70 3.49 -5.19 -2.53
N SER A 71 3.01 -5.39 -3.75
CA SER A 71 2.46 -4.31 -4.58
C SER A 71 1.05 -4.65 -5.00
N VAL A 72 0.16 -3.66 -4.91
CA VAL A 72 -1.24 -3.75 -5.35
C VAL A 72 -1.53 -2.54 -6.23
N THR A 73 -1.99 -2.77 -7.45
CA THR A 73 -2.47 -1.72 -8.36
C THR A 73 -3.91 -2.03 -8.73
N THR A 74 -4.83 -1.11 -8.44
CA THR A 74 -6.26 -1.32 -8.68
C THR A 74 -6.96 -0.01 -9.00
N VAL A 75 -8.08 -0.11 -9.73
CA VAL A 75 -8.98 1.00 -9.99
C VAL A 75 -10.36 0.56 -9.56
N ILE A 76 -10.94 1.30 -8.61
CA ILE A 76 -12.25 0.98 -8.01
C ILE A 76 -13.17 2.19 -8.09
N ARG A 77 -14.48 1.95 -8.02
CA ARG A 77 -15.51 2.97 -7.90
C ARG A 77 -16.38 2.62 -6.71
N LEU A 78 -16.48 3.54 -5.75
CA LEU A 78 -17.20 3.36 -4.50
C LEU A 78 -18.10 4.57 -4.26
N LYS A 79 -19.18 4.41 -3.50
CA LYS A 79 -19.96 5.53 -2.99
C LYS A 79 -19.21 6.26 -1.88
N ASP A 80 -19.55 7.51 -1.64
CA ASP A 80 -19.08 8.25 -0.46
C ASP A 80 -19.39 7.48 0.84
N GLY A 81 -18.37 7.31 1.69
CA GLY A 81 -18.46 6.56 2.94
C GLY A 81 -18.55 5.03 2.81
N GLU A 82 -18.57 4.48 1.60
CA GLU A 82 -18.63 3.03 1.39
C GLU A 82 -17.26 2.39 1.57
N THR A 83 -17.18 1.36 2.43
CA THR A 83 -15.93 0.62 2.63
C THR A 83 -15.87 -0.58 1.71
N SER A 84 -14.77 -0.72 0.97
CA SER A 84 -14.53 -1.88 0.10
C SER A 84 -13.20 -2.56 0.41
N ILE A 85 -13.19 -3.88 0.22
CA ILE A 85 -12.00 -4.73 0.35
C ILE A 85 -11.31 -4.75 -1.01
N LEU A 86 -10.07 -4.28 -1.05
CA LEU A 86 -9.28 -4.16 -2.28
C LEU A 86 -8.49 -5.42 -2.58
N ALA A 87 -7.88 -6.00 -1.54
CA ALA A 87 -7.04 -7.17 -1.65
C ALA A 87 -6.96 -7.90 -0.30
N GLY A 88 -6.91 -9.23 -0.38
CA GLY A 88 -6.54 -10.12 0.72
C GLY A 88 -5.35 -10.97 0.27
N LEU A 89 -4.28 -11.02 1.06
CA LEU A 89 -3.13 -11.89 0.81
C LEU A 89 -2.89 -12.75 2.04
N ILE A 90 -3.08 -14.06 1.89
CA ILE A 90 -2.79 -15.09 2.89
C ILE A 90 -1.51 -15.78 2.45
N ARG A 91 -0.51 -15.83 3.34
CA ARG A 91 0.73 -16.58 3.12
C ARG A 91 0.95 -17.52 4.30
N ASP A 92 1.08 -18.81 4.01
CA ASP A 92 1.44 -19.86 4.96
C ASP A 92 2.81 -20.42 4.59
N ASP A 93 3.76 -20.35 5.52
CA ASP A 93 5.13 -20.84 5.36
C ASP A 93 5.35 -21.95 6.40
N GLU A 94 5.41 -23.21 5.94
CA GLU A 94 5.64 -24.38 6.79
C GLU A 94 7.07 -24.91 6.59
N ARG A 95 7.88 -24.83 7.64
CA ARG A 95 9.24 -25.36 7.67
C ARG A 95 9.31 -26.56 8.61
N THR A 96 9.52 -27.74 8.04
CA THR A 96 9.82 -28.95 8.80
C THR A 96 11.32 -29.23 8.77
N VAL A 97 11.97 -29.20 9.92
CA VAL A 97 13.37 -29.60 10.13
C VAL A 97 13.39 -30.94 10.84
N LEU A 98 13.90 -31.96 10.16
CA LEU A 98 14.17 -33.28 10.75
C LEU A 98 15.61 -33.28 11.28
N GLU A 99 15.77 -33.33 12.61
CA GLU A 99 17.08 -33.52 13.26
C GLU A 99 17.16 -34.98 13.74
N ASP A 100 17.77 -35.85 12.94
CA ASP A 100 17.94 -37.28 13.23
C ASP A 100 19.42 -37.65 13.35
N LEU A 101 19.75 -38.59 14.24
CA LEU A 101 21.09 -39.20 14.25
C LEU A 101 21.22 -40.23 13.11
N PRO A 102 22.23 -40.11 12.23
CA PRO A 102 22.48 -41.10 11.19
C PRO A 102 22.80 -42.46 11.82
N GLY A 103 22.06 -43.50 11.41
CA GLY A 103 22.23 -44.89 11.87
C GLY A 103 21.19 -45.36 12.89
N LEU A 104 20.85 -44.54 13.90
CA LEU A 104 19.86 -44.91 14.94
C LEU A 104 18.41 -44.64 14.52
N SER A 105 18.15 -43.69 13.61
CA SER A 105 16.77 -43.35 13.19
C SER A 105 16.08 -44.45 12.37
N ALA A 106 16.84 -45.40 11.79
CA ALA A 106 16.29 -46.49 10.98
C ALA A 106 15.71 -47.65 11.81
N VAL A 107 15.95 -47.70 13.13
CA VAL A 107 15.38 -48.75 14.00
C VAL A 107 13.94 -48.36 14.36
N PRO A 108 12.90 -49.10 13.91
CA PRO A 108 11.50 -48.65 14.03
C PRO A 108 11.00 -48.48 15.46
N VAL A 109 11.69 -49.06 16.45
CA VAL A 109 11.34 -48.97 17.89
C VAL A 109 12.14 -47.90 18.63
N LEU A 110 13.43 -47.74 18.31
CA LEU A 110 14.33 -46.79 19.00
C LEU A 110 14.48 -45.46 18.27
N GLY A 111 14.29 -45.43 16.95
CA GLY A 111 14.50 -44.24 16.11
C GLY A 111 13.59 -43.07 16.48
N ARG A 112 12.36 -43.32 16.94
CA ARG A 112 11.44 -42.26 17.41
C ARG A 112 11.87 -41.57 18.70
N LEU A 113 12.71 -42.20 19.53
CA LEU A 113 13.27 -41.58 20.74
C LEU A 113 14.46 -40.66 20.42
N PHE A 114 15.09 -40.83 19.25
CA PHE A 114 16.27 -40.08 18.81
C PHE A 114 16.02 -39.17 17.60
N ALA A 115 14.82 -39.23 17.00
CA ALA A 115 14.37 -38.34 15.95
C ALA A 115 13.70 -37.11 16.54
N ARG A 116 14.20 -35.91 16.22
CA ARG A 116 13.61 -34.65 16.66
C ARG A 116 13.03 -33.92 15.45
N ASN A 117 11.71 -33.93 15.36
CA ASN A 117 10.99 -33.16 14.34
C ASN A 117 10.69 -31.76 14.88
N ARG A 118 11.34 -30.73 14.33
CA ARG A 118 10.98 -29.34 14.56
C ARG A 118 10.10 -28.88 13.40
N ARG A 119 8.82 -28.60 13.67
CA ARG A 119 7.91 -27.95 12.72
C ARG A 119 7.75 -26.49 13.12
N GLU A 120 7.93 -25.59 12.17
CA GLU A 120 7.74 -24.16 12.31
C GLU A 120 6.73 -23.73 11.25
N ARG A 121 5.67 -23.02 11.66
CA ARG A 121 4.62 -22.54 10.77
C ARG A 121 4.47 -21.05 10.95
N GLN A 122 4.52 -20.30 9.85
CA GLN A 122 4.41 -18.86 9.84
C GLN A 122 3.29 -18.43 8.90
N GLU A 123 2.22 -17.90 9.47
CA GLU A 123 1.07 -17.39 8.72
C GLU A 123 1.13 -15.85 8.69
N THR A 124 0.86 -15.27 7.52
CA THR A 124 0.83 -13.81 7.32
C THR A 124 -0.39 -13.44 6.50
N ASP A 125 -1.33 -12.76 7.16
CA ASP A 125 -2.57 -12.28 6.57
C ASP A 125 -2.54 -10.77 6.42
N ILE A 126 -2.85 -10.30 5.20
CA ILE A 126 -2.92 -8.88 4.90
C ILE A 126 -4.27 -8.60 4.26
N ILE A 127 -5.02 -7.69 4.87
CA ILE A 127 -6.32 -7.22 4.39
C ILE A 127 -6.20 -5.73 4.11
N LEU A 128 -6.52 -5.34 2.87
CA LEU A 128 -6.55 -3.96 2.46
C LEU A 128 -8.00 -3.51 2.28
N THR A 129 -8.40 -2.51 3.08
CA THR A 129 -9.71 -1.86 2.99
C THR A 129 -9.55 -0.38 2.70
N LEU A 130 -10.56 0.20 2.04
CA LEU A 130 -10.57 1.62 1.71
C LEU A 130 -11.99 2.17 1.79
N THR A 131 -12.10 3.37 2.35
CA THR A 131 -13.36 4.11 2.50
C THR A 131 -13.13 5.54 2.00
N PRO A 132 -13.77 5.97 0.89
CA PRO A 132 -13.67 7.34 0.43
C PRO A 132 -14.56 8.26 1.27
N HIS A 133 -14.15 9.53 1.41
CA HIS A 133 -14.94 10.58 2.03
C HIS A 133 -14.88 11.86 1.19
N ILE A 134 -16.04 12.38 0.76
CA ILE A 134 -16.18 13.63 0.01
C ILE A 134 -16.45 14.78 0.99
N VAL A 135 -15.46 15.64 1.21
CA VAL A 135 -15.56 16.73 2.20
C VAL A 135 -16.32 17.97 1.66
N ARG A 136 -16.40 18.12 0.34
CA ARG A 136 -17.14 19.21 -0.31
C ARG A 136 -17.57 18.80 -1.71
N VAL A 137 -18.88 18.80 -1.94
CA VAL A 137 -19.49 18.65 -3.26
C VAL A 137 -19.87 20.04 -3.77
N LEU A 138 -19.62 20.32 -5.05
CA LEU A 138 -20.24 21.45 -5.73
C LEU A 138 -21.68 21.03 -6.01
N ASP A 139 -22.63 21.59 -5.26
CA ASP A 139 -24.05 21.40 -5.51
C ASP A 139 -24.41 22.19 -6.78
N LEU A 140 -24.27 21.52 -7.93
CA LEU A 140 -24.61 22.10 -9.23
C LEU A 140 -26.11 21.93 -9.43
N THR A 141 -26.84 23.01 -9.21
CA THR A 141 -28.28 23.04 -9.45
C THR A 141 -28.58 23.16 -10.94
N GLU A 142 -29.78 22.78 -11.38
CA GLU A 142 -30.21 23.01 -12.77
C GLU A 142 -30.12 24.50 -13.17
N ALA A 143 -30.17 25.42 -12.21
CA ALA A 143 -29.99 26.85 -12.45
C ALA A 143 -28.55 27.18 -12.88
N ASP A 144 -27.56 26.51 -12.31
CA ASP A 144 -26.13 26.70 -12.61
C ASP A 144 -25.75 26.14 -14.00
N LEU A 145 -26.52 25.16 -14.49
CA LEU A 145 -26.32 24.56 -15.82
C LEU A 145 -26.98 25.36 -16.96
N ARG A 146 -27.68 26.45 -16.65
CA ARG A 146 -28.35 27.26 -17.69
C ARG A 146 -27.31 28.07 -18.48
N ALA A 147 -27.45 28.04 -19.81
CA ALA A 147 -26.64 28.89 -20.68
C ALA A 147 -26.91 30.37 -20.38
N PHE A 148 -25.91 31.08 -19.86
CA PHE A 148 -26.00 32.52 -19.66
C PHE A 148 -26.08 33.22 -21.02
N ARG A 149 -27.22 33.86 -21.31
CA ARG A 149 -27.34 34.67 -22.53
C ARG A 149 -26.54 35.96 -22.34
N VAL A 150 -25.34 36.02 -22.91
CA VAL A 150 -24.58 37.27 -23.04
C VAL A 150 -25.28 38.13 -24.10
N GLY A 151 -26.16 39.02 -23.64
CA GLY A 151 -26.84 39.99 -24.49
C GLY A 151 -25.84 41.02 -25.03
N ARG A 152 -25.83 41.22 -26.34
CA ARG A 152 -25.12 42.34 -26.98
C ARG A 152 -25.89 43.63 -26.65
N GLU A 153 -25.15 44.63 -26.19
CA GLU A 153 -25.60 45.89 -25.57
C GLU A 153 -26.89 46.48 -26.16
N GLY A 154 -27.85 46.80 -25.27
CA GLY A 154 -29.06 47.57 -25.62
C GLY A 154 -30.28 47.32 -24.72
N ALA A 155 -30.33 46.22 -23.98
CA ALA A 155 -31.42 45.95 -23.02
C ALA A 155 -30.80 45.61 -21.66
N SER A 156 -31.04 46.45 -20.64
CA SER A 156 -30.64 46.18 -19.27
C SER A 156 -31.30 44.90 -18.78
N PRO A 157 -30.57 43.80 -18.55
CA PRO A 157 -31.17 42.59 -18.03
C PRO A 157 -31.48 42.85 -16.56
N PHE A 158 -32.75 42.68 -16.18
CA PHE A 158 -33.12 42.53 -14.78
C PHE A 158 -32.51 41.20 -14.31
N VAL A 159 -31.35 41.28 -13.66
CA VAL A 159 -30.71 40.12 -13.03
C VAL A 159 -31.45 39.88 -11.72
N GLU A 160 -32.43 38.98 -11.74
CA GLU A 160 -33.01 38.41 -10.53
C GLU A 160 -31.90 37.62 -9.83
N LEU A 161 -31.34 38.17 -8.76
CA LEU A 161 -30.36 37.47 -7.95
C LEU A 161 -31.05 36.30 -7.25
N PRO A 162 -30.41 35.12 -7.17
CA PRO A 162 -30.97 34.03 -6.38
C PRO A 162 -31.18 34.51 -4.93
N PRO A 163 -32.27 34.08 -4.27
CA PRO A 163 -32.52 34.45 -2.88
C PRO A 163 -31.34 33.99 -2.03
N ILE A 164 -30.76 34.93 -1.28
CA ILE A 164 -29.74 34.62 -0.28
C ILE A 164 -30.43 33.78 0.79
N ASP A 165 -30.05 32.51 0.92
CA ASP A 165 -30.48 31.67 2.03
C ASP A 165 -29.86 32.22 3.32
N THR A 166 -30.61 33.05 4.03
CA THR A 166 -30.15 33.60 5.31
C THR A 166 -30.28 32.51 6.36
N PRO A 167 -29.20 32.14 7.08
CA PRO A 167 -29.29 31.15 8.13
C PRO A 167 -30.33 31.56 9.18
N PRO A 168 -31.08 30.61 9.76
CA PRO A 168 -32.14 30.92 10.71
C PRO A 168 -31.59 31.74 11.87
N ARG A 169 -32.18 32.93 12.07
CA ARG A 169 -31.89 33.76 13.24
C ARG A 169 -32.38 33.03 14.48
N ASP A 170 -31.43 32.46 15.21
CA ASP A 170 -31.66 31.83 16.51
C ASP A 170 -31.94 32.94 17.55
N ILE A 171 -33.19 33.42 17.62
CA ILE A 171 -33.64 34.35 18.65
C ILE A 171 -33.99 33.51 19.88
N LYS A 172 -32.97 33.21 20.70
CA LYS A 172 -33.21 32.79 22.08
C LYS A 172 -33.51 34.04 22.92
N LYS A 173 -34.68 34.01 23.55
CA LYS A 173 -35.10 34.93 24.62
C LYS A 173 -35.07 34.17 25.93
#